data_AF-A0A4P8TKW4-F1
#
_entry.id   AF-A0A4P8TKW4-F1
#
_cell.length_a   1.000
_cell.length_b   1.000
_cell.length_c   1.000
_cell.angle_alpha   90.00
_cell.angle_beta   90.00
_cell.angle_gamma   90.00
#
_symmetry.space_group_name_H-M   'P 1'
#
loop_
_entity.id
_entity.type
_entity.pdbx_description
1 polymer ?
#
loop_
_entity_poly.entity_id
_entity_poly.type
_entity_poly.pdbx_seq_one_letter_code
_entity_poly.pdbx_strand_id
1 'polypeptide(L)'
;MARSYATVGQMTTYAVDKAVSSPDLASHRDHTAHVELMLSHMLEFVLMAPRSREAFLRTIARSERETGAIVADPRPRRSSPDLVADLLPEDGAAEDAARLGVAVRVQSPLSTARLVRIAAALGPDPQDAIVSIVRSHDADAQRRTAAEATAQLEATTPAVPAIVVSTWSRIGKKLAKADPGHKDLWETIGEIGENAGSPVVQYPLDARALLTSPRVAEELHGHLELLRRASRELLNTSPRFSTRRGQVGAHLQAGVARARAGLELGEADRGTLVHARRGTQTPIPLGIGSLEDPAETAQADERLDALARDAAAWRADPSLLPDPPELIGTAVSPEAEGARLLLWALFHPTLLAERGFALAPARRQPALTSTTLALRLVEADGDPEVLYRISVGGAAPWTSLVPRVTREATAELAPESYAVAPGKGQSTSDFVWEVHRALRSLTIPLRDLRG
;
A
#
# COMPACT_ATOMS: atom_id res chain seq x y z
N MET A 1 32.56 22.90 20.82
CA MET A 1 31.40 22.08 20.41
C MET A 1 30.36 22.99 19.82
N ALA A 2 30.21 23.05 18.49
CA ALA A 2 29.11 23.77 17.87
C ALA A 2 27.82 22.96 18.10
N ARG A 3 26.88 23.51 18.88
CA ARG A 3 25.54 22.94 19.01
C ARG A 3 24.87 23.09 17.64
N SER A 4 24.56 21.97 16.99
CA SER A 4 23.63 22.00 15.86
C SER A 4 22.27 22.44 16.41
N TYR A 5 21.76 23.57 15.91
CA TYR A 5 20.44 24.09 16.24
C TYR A 5 19.33 23.47 15.38
N ALA A 6 19.65 22.45 14.57
CA ALA A 6 18.70 21.81 13.69
C ALA A 6 17.66 21.04 14.52
N THR A 7 16.40 21.50 14.46
CA THR A 7 15.27 20.88 15.15
C THR A 7 14.38 20.11 14.19
N VAL A 8 13.60 19.16 14.71
CA VAL A 8 12.58 18.44 13.93
C VAL A 8 11.63 19.42 13.25
N GLY A 9 11.21 20.48 13.94
CA GLY A 9 10.32 21.51 13.38
C GLY A 9 10.91 22.23 12.16
N GLN A 10 12.20 22.59 12.20
CA GLN A 10 12.87 23.20 11.05
C GLN A 10 13.00 22.25 9.86
N MET A 11 13.35 20.99 10.13
CA MET A 11 13.43 19.95 9.10
C MET A 11 12.08 19.74 8.41
N THR A 12 11.00 19.61 9.18
CA THR A 12 9.64 19.43 8.65
C THR A 12 9.19 20.68 7.87
N THR A 13 9.46 21.88 8.39
CA THR A 13 9.12 23.14 7.69
C THR A 13 9.86 23.24 6.36
N TYR A 14 11.17 22.97 6.36
CA TYR A 14 11.98 22.93 5.14
C TYR A 14 11.41 21.96 4.10
N ALA A 15 11.04 20.75 4.54
CA ALA A 15 10.50 19.73 3.67
C ALA A 15 9.13 20.10 3.08
N VAL A 16 8.24 20.71 3.88
CA VAL A 16 6.93 21.18 3.43
C VAL A 16 7.08 22.32 2.42
N ASP A 17 7.90 23.34 2.73
CA ASP A 17 8.10 24.50 1.84
C ASP A 17 8.66 24.07 0.48
N LYS A 18 9.63 23.15 0.49
CA LYS A 18 10.22 22.57 -0.73
C LYS A 18 9.24 21.69 -1.49
N ALA A 19 8.44 20.87 -0.79
CA ALA A 19 7.42 20.05 -1.42
C ALA A 19 6.35 20.92 -2.10
N VAL A 20 5.78 21.91 -1.42
CA VAL A 20 4.75 22.83 -1.95
C VAL A 20 5.24 23.60 -3.17
N SER A 21 6.51 24.02 -3.16
CA SER A 21 7.13 24.75 -4.26
C SER A 21 7.60 23.85 -5.42
N SER A 22 7.48 22.52 -5.28
CA SER A 22 7.94 21.59 -6.29
C SER A 22 6.95 21.54 -7.47
N PRO A 23 7.42 21.68 -8.72
CA PRO A 23 6.58 21.53 -9.92
C PRO A 23 5.95 20.13 -10.02
N ASP A 24 6.45 19.16 -9.27
CA ASP A 24 5.89 17.81 -9.19
C ASP A 24 4.50 17.79 -8.53
N LEU A 25 4.17 18.71 -7.62
CA LEU A 25 2.91 18.64 -6.87
C LEU A 25 1.66 18.82 -7.76
N ALA A 26 1.77 19.57 -8.86
CA ALA A 26 0.70 19.74 -9.84
C ALA A 26 0.37 18.45 -10.63
N SER A 27 1.25 17.44 -10.61
CA SER A 27 1.11 16.19 -11.36
C SER A 27 0.80 14.95 -10.50
N HIS A 28 0.83 15.07 -9.17
CA HIS A 28 0.65 13.96 -8.24
C HIS A 28 -0.62 14.15 -7.40
N ARG A 29 -1.71 13.48 -7.80
CA ARG A 29 -2.92 13.30 -6.97
C ARG A 29 -2.79 12.15 -5.95
N ASP A 30 -1.58 11.62 -5.77
CA ASP A 30 -1.31 10.44 -4.95
C ASP A 30 -0.61 10.86 -3.65
N HIS A 31 -1.28 10.63 -2.51
CA HIS A 31 -0.79 11.00 -1.17
C HIS A 31 0.60 10.40 -0.88
N THR A 32 0.87 9.20 -1.40
CA THR A 32 2.15 8.51 -1.21
C THR A 32 3.32 9.25 -1.84
N ALA A 33 3.13 9.75 -3.06
CA ALA A 33 4.19 10.48 -3.76
C ALA A 33 4.54 11.77 -3.04
N HIS A 34 3.56 12.40 -2.37
CA HIS A 34 3.79 13.57 -1.53
C HIS A 34 4.66 13.24 -0.32
N VAL A 35 4.42 12.10 0.34
CA VAL A 35 5.21 11.68 1.51
C VAL A 35 6.63 11.29 1.12
N GLU A 36 6.83 10.59 -0.01
CA GLU A 36 8.18 10.29 -0.53
C GLU A 36 8.96 11.57 -0.85
N LEU A 37 8.30 12.58 -1.43
CA LEU A 37 8.90 13.88 -1.72
C LEU A 37 9.28 14.61 -0.42
N MET A 38 8.38 14.65 0.56
CA MET A 38 8.66 15.26 1.87
C MET A 38 9.85 14.57 2.56
N LEU A 39 9.87 13.24 2.62
CA LEU A 39 10.99 12.48 3.19
C LEU A 39 12.31 12.72 2.45
N SER A 40 12.27 12.89 1.13
CA SER A 40 13.47 13.24 0.35
C SER A 40 14.04 14.58 0.81
N HIS A 41 13.21 15.61 1.00
CA HIS A 41 13.66 16.92 1.48
C HIS A 41 14.03 16.93 2.98
N MET A 42 13.41 16.08 3.80
CA MET A 42 13.86 15.89 5.18
C MET A 42 15.26 15.27 5.22
N LEU A 43 15.53 14.26 4.38
CA LEU A 43 16.86 13.69 4.21
C LEU A 43 17.86 14.76 3.73
N GLU A 44 17.51 15.52 2.68
CA GLU A 44 18.32 16.63 2.18
C GLU A 44 18.71 17.59 3.30
N PHE A 45 17.75 18.03 4.13
CA PHE A 45 17.99 18.96 5.24
C PHE A 45 19.04 18.42 6.22
N VAL A 46 18.89 17.16 6.66
CA VAL A 46 19.85 16.56 7.60
C VAL A 46 21.21 16.36 6.92
N LEU A 47 21.21 15.99 5.64
CA LEU A 47 22.41 15.82 4.83
C LEU A 47 23.05 17.15 4.39
N MET A 48 22.53 18.32 4.78
CA MET A 48 23.28 19.57 4.67
C MET A 48 24.43 19.63 5.69
N ALA A 49 24.29 18.95 6.83
CA ALA A 49 25.32 18.91 7.86
C ALA A 49 26.46 17.95 7.47
N PRO A 50 27.73 18.38 7.44
CA PRO A 50 28.85 17.54 6.99
C PRO A 50 28.99 16.23 7.79
N ARG A 51 28.82 16.29 9.12
CA ARG A 51 28.89 15.10 9.99
C ARG A 51 27.78 14.09 9.67
N SER A 52 26.60 14.57 9.33
CA SER A 52 25.45 13.75 8.96
C SER A 52 25.65 13.09 7.60
N ARG A 53 26.25 13.81 6.63
CA ARG A 53 26.67 13.23 5.34
C ARG A 53 27.71 12.13 5.51
N GLU A 54 28.75 12.39 6.28
CA GLU A 54 29.83 11.44 6.58
C GLU A 54 29.26 10.17 7.24
N ALA A 55 28.37 10.33 8.23
CA ALA A 55 27.68 9.20 8.86
C ALA A 55 26.81 8.41 7.86
N PHE A 56 26.08 9.10 6.99
CA PHE A 56 25.26 8.48 5.95
C PHE A 56 26.08 7.69 4.94
N LEU A 57 27.16 8.27 4.42
CA LEU A 57 28.04 7.62 3.46
C LEU A 57 28.66 6.35 4.03
N ARG A 58 29.23 6.41 5.23
CA ARG A 58 29.86 5.24 5.86
C ARG A 58 28.86 4.15 6.26
N THR A 59 27.71 4.55 6.83
CA THR A 59 26.79 3.60 7.49
C THR A 59 25.75 3.01 6.54
N ILE A 60 25.28 3.82 5.59
CA ILE A 60 24.19 3.50 4.68
C ILE A 60 24.71 3.24 3.27
N ALA A 61 25.44 4.20 2.68
CA ALA A 61 25.98 4.04 1.32
C ALA A 61 27.18 3.08 1.27
N ARG A 62 27.81 2.80 2.42
CA ARG A 62 29.03 1.98 2.56
C ARG A 62 30.18 2.49 1.70
N SER A 63 30.31 3.82 1.63
CA SER A 63 31.40 4.50 0.93
C SER A 63 32.26 5.27 1.94
N GLU A 64 33.57 5.25 1.73
CA GLU A 64 34.54 6.04 2.49
C GLU A 64 34.84 7.39 1.81
N ARG A 65 34.29 7.63 0.62
CA ARG A 65 34.52 8.85 -0.15
C ARG A 65 33.83 10.05 0.45
N GLU A 66 34.42 11.21 0.25
CA GLU A 66 33.78 12.48 0.52
C GLU A 66 32.79 12.84 -0.59
N THR A 67 31.83 13.69 -0.26
CA THR A 67 30.79 14.13 -1.20
C THR A 67 30.45 15.59 -0.96
N GLY A 68 30.00 16.25 -2.03
CA GLY A 68 29.37 17.56 -1.96
C GLY A 68 28.04 17.55 -1.18
N ALA A 69 27.19 18.54 -1.46
CA ALA A 69 25.83 18.51 -0.91
C ALA A 69 25.03 17.38 -1.57
N ILE A 70 24.37 16.55 -0.75
CA ILE A 70 23.40 15.57 -1.24
C ILE A 70 22.06 16.31 -1.36
N VAL A 71 21.71 16.69 -2.57
CA VAL A 71 20.57 17.57 -2.86
C VAL A 71 19.45 16.82 -3.55
N ALA A 72 18.22 17.27 -3.36
CA ALA A 72 17.11 16.78 -4.18
C ALA A 72 17.33 17.25 -5.62
N ASP A 73 17.46 16.31 -6.54
CA ASP A 73 17.60 16.63 -7.97
C ASP A 73 16.29 17.28 -8.43
N PRO A 74 16.31 18.47 -9.08
CA PRO A 74 15.13 19.04 -9.72
C PRO A 74 14.70 18.14 -10.89
N ARG A 75 13.95 17.08 -10.58
CA ARG A 75 13.65 15.91 -11.44
C ARG A 75 13.23 16.34 -12.86
N PRO A 76 14.14 16.36 -13.85
CA PRO A 76 13.74 16.69 -15.21
C PRO A 76 13.06 15.49 -15.88
N ARG A 77 13.21 14.29 -15.31
CA ARG A 77 12.61 13.05 -15.80
C ARG A 77 12.09 12.25 -14.63
N ARG A 78 10.94 11.57 -14.85
CA ARG A 78 10.37 10.64 -13.87
C ARG A 78 11.39 9.62 -13.40
N SER A 79 12.43 9.28 -14.17
CA SER A 79 13.45 8.25 -13.93
C SER A 79 14.66 8.65 -13.06
N SER A 80 14.81 9.93 -12.70
CA SER A 80 15.91 10.37 -11.83
C SER A 80 15.82 9.74 -10.42
N PRO A 81 16.94 9.58 -9.71
CA PRO A 81 16.94 9.35 -8.27
C PRO A 81 16.31 10.54 -7.52
N ASP A 82 15.94 10.32 -6.27
CA ASP A 82 15.26 11.31 -5.44
C ASP A 82 16.25 12.34 -4.84
N LEU A 83 17.48 11.92 -4.54
CA LEU A 83 18.62 12.78 -4.22
C LEU A 83 19.83 12.40 -5.07
N VAL A 84 20.68 13.38 -5.40
CA VAL A 84 21.95 13.17 -6.12
C VAL A 84 23.07 13.89 -5.39
N ALA A 85 24.26 13.31 -5.43
CA ALA A 85 25.49 13.98 -5.06
C ALA A 85 26.64 13.54 -5.94
N ASP A 86 27.56 14.45 -6.22
CA ASP A 86 28.87 14.11 -6.78
C ASP A 86 29.76 13.62 -5.62
N LEU A 87 30.38 12.46 -5.83
CA LEU A 87 31.40 11.85 -4.99
C LEU A 87 32.75 12.41 -5.43
N LEU A 88 33.51 12.92 -4.48
CA LEU A 88 34.84 13.42 -4.77
C LEU A 88 35.75 12.26 -5.17
N PRO A 89 36.59 12.42 -6.20
CA PRO A 89 37.58 11.41 -6.57
C PRO A 89 38.54 11.17 -5.41
N GLU A 90 39.08 9.95 -5.33
CA GLU A 90 40.20 9.65 -4.43
C GLU A 90 41.46 10.39 -4.92
N ASP A 91 42.34 10.78 -3.99
CA ASP A 91 43.55 11.56 -4.30
C ASP A 91 44.33 10.95 -5.48
N GLY A 92 44.39 11.68 -6.60
CA GLY A 92 45.12 11.27 -7.82
C GLY A 92 44.32 10.59 -8.93
N ALA A 93 42.98 10.49 -8.81
CA ALA A 93 42.11 9.99 -9.88
C ALA A 93 41.64 11.10 -10.86
N ALA A 94 41.19 10.70 -12.06
CA ALA A 94 40.71 11.60 -13.12
C ALA A 94 39.50 12.47 -12.68
N GLU A 95 39.30 13.61 -13.35
CA GLU A 95 38.33 14.67 -12.98
C GLU A 95 36.84 14.27 -13.07
N ASP A 96 36.49 13.10 -13.62
CA ASP A 96 35.10 12.68 -13.69
C ASP A 96 34.61 12.25 -12.28
N ALA A 97 33.76 13.08 -11.68
CA ALA A 97 33.20 12.81 -10.36
C ALA A 97 32.12 11.72 -10.46
N ALA A 98 32.38 10.58 -9.82
CA ALA A 98 31.38 9.53 -9.61
C ALA A 98 30.16 10.09 -8.88
N ARG A 99 28.99 9.46 -9.03
CA ARG A 99 27.72 9.97 -8.51
C ARG A 99 27.03 9.01 -7.57
N LEU A 100 26.44 9.57 -6.52
CA LEU A 100 25.56 8.88 -5.60
C LEU A 100 24.11 9.26 -5.91
N GLY A 101 23.31 8.29 -6.33
CA GLY A 101 21.85 8.42 -6.40
C GLY A 101 21.18 7.81 -5.18
N VAL A 102 20.30 8.54 -4.50
CA VAL A 102 19.46 7.98 -3.42
C VAL A 102 18.02 7.89 -3.92
N ALA A 103 17.42 6.70 -3.77
CA ALA A 103 16.03 6.46 -4.08
C ALA A 103 15.25 6.07 -2.81
N VAL A 104 14.20 6.83 -2.50
CA VAL A 104 13.41 6.82 -1.27
C VAL A 104 12.04 6.22 -1.58
N ARG A 105 11.68 5.09 -0.97
CA ARG A 105 10.36 4.48 -1.14
C ARG A 105 9.69 4.20 0.19
N VAL A 106 8.40 4.51 0.24
CA VAL A 106 7.59 4.23 1.43
C VAL A 106 6.49 3.22 1.18
N GLN A 107 5.98 2.98 -0.03
CA GLN A 107 4.89 1.99 -0.20
C GLN A 107 5.23 0.76 -1.03
N SER A 108 6.07 0.92 -2.05
CA SER A 108 6.40 -0.19 -2.94
C SER A 108 7.88 -0.16 -3.30
N PRO A 109 8.54 -1.33 -3.29
CA PRO A 109 9.92 -1.43 -3.72
C PRO A 109 10.06 -1.02 -5.18
N LEU A 110 11.27 -0.57 -5.55
CA LEU A 110 11.61 -0.23 -6.93
C LEU A 110 11.57 -1.49 -7.79
N SER A 111 11.07 -1.36 -9.01
CA SER A 111 11.18 -2.44 -10.00
C SER A 111 12.59 -2.50 -10.63
N THR A 112 12.95 -3.66 -11.18
CA THR A 112 14.22 -3.89 -11.89
C THR A 112 14.42 -2.86 -13.00
N ALA A 113 13.42 -2.69 -13.86
CA ALA A 113 13.43 -1.69 -14.94
C ALA A 113 13.52 -0.24 -14.45
N ARG A 114 13.15 0.03 -13.19
CA ARG A 114 13.31 1.35 -12.59
C ARG A 114 14.75 1.56 -12.11
N LEU A 115 15.34 0.58 -11.42
CA LEU A 115 16.76 0.65 -11.01
C LEU A 115 17.69 0.81 -12.21
N VAL A 116 17.47 0.04 -13.28
CA VAL A 116 18.24 0.15 -14.54
C VAL A 116 18.16 1.57 -15.13
N ARG A 117 16.99 2.21 -15.09
CA ARG A 117 16.82 3.59 -15.58
C ARG A 117 17.47 4.64 -14.69
N ILE A 118 17.50 4.41 -13.36
CA ILE A 118 18.21 5.28 -12.43
C ILE A 118 19.71 5.16 -12.68
N ALA A 119 20.24 3.95 -12.83
CA ALA A 119 21.64 3.70 -13.19
C ALA A 119 22.03 4.44 -14.48
N ALA A 120 21.25 4.30 -15.54
CA ALA A 120 21.49 5.00 -16.80
C ALA A 120 21.42 6.54 -16.68
N ALA A 121 20.73 7.08 -15.67
CA ALA A 121 20.63 8.51 -15.43
C ALA A 121 21.80 9.07 -14.61
N LEU A 122 22.46 8.25 -13.78
CA LEU A 122 23.64 8.66 -13.02
C LEU A 122 24.83 8.88 -13.95
N GLY A 123 25.13 7.89 -14.79
CA GLY A 123 26.25 7.95 -15.70
C GLY A 123 26.82 6.55 -15.97
N PRO A 124 27.91 6.49 -16.77
CA PRO A 124 28.61 5.25 -17.04
C PRO A 124 29.78 4.99 -16.08
N ASP A 125 29.92 5.74 -14.98
CA ASP A 125 31.07 5.61 -14.08
C ASP A 125 30.94 4.32 -13.23
N PRO A 126 31.94 3.43 -13.21
CA PRO A 126 31.88 2.19 -12.42
C PRO A 126 31.82 2.43 -10.90
N GLN A 127 32.13 3.64 -10.46
CA GLN A 127 32.13 4.05 -9.06
C GLN A 127 30.84 4.77 -8.67
N ASP A 128 29.88 4.91 -9.61
CA ASP A 128 28.53 5.34 -9.29
C ASP A 128 27.87 4.38 -8.29
N ALA A 129 27.01 4.92 -7.43
CA ALA A 129 26.29 4.15 -6.43
C ALA A 129 24.83 4.55 -6.35
N ILE A 130 23.95 3.57 -6.15
CA ILE A 130 22.52 3.78 -5.90
C ILE A 130 22.19 3.26 -4.50
N VAL A 131 21.71 4.14 -3.63
CA VAL A 131 21.14 3.75 -2.33
C VAL A 131 19.63 3.68 -2.46
N SER A 132 19.08 2.47 -2.40
CA SER A 132 17.63 2.22 -2.35
C SER A 132 17.18 2.09 -0.90
N ILE A 133 16.41 3.06 -0.42
CA ILE A 133 15.83 3.10 0.92
C ILE A 133 14.37 2.65 0.82
N VAL A 134 14.03 1.55 1.48
CA VAL A 134 12.69 0.96 1.51
C VAL A 134 12.21 0.73 2.95
N ARG A 135 10.98 0.28 3.15
CA ARG A 135 10.55 -0.22 4.45
C ARG A 135 11.25 -1.53 4.80
N SER A 136 11.27 -1.86 6.09
CA SER A 136 11.98 -3.05 6.57
C SER A 136 11.42 -4.35 6.01
N HIS A 137 10.10 -4.44 5.81
CA HIS A 137 9.47 -5.63 5.23
C HIS A 137 9.72 -5.78 3.72
N ASP A 138 10.00 -4.69 3.00
CA ASP A 138 10.33 -4.71 1.57
C ASP A 138 11.80 -5.03 1.29
N ALA A 139 12.66 -5.05 2.32
CA ALA A 139 14.10 -5.11 2.18
C ALA A 139 14.58 -6.34 1.40
N ASP A 140 14.01 -7.52 1.66
CA ASP A 140 14.43 -8.76 1.01
C ASP A 140 13.97 -8.81 -0.45
N ALA A 141 12.75 -8.36 -0.72
CA ALA A 141 12.25 -8.23 -2.08
C ALA A 141 13.10 -7.22 -2.89
N GLN A 142 13.42 -6.07 -2.29
CA GLN A 142 14.25 -5.05 -2.90
C GLN A 142 15.68 -5.54 -3.15
N ARG A 143 16.27 -6.36 -2.28
CA ARG A 143 17.59 -6.98 -2.51
C ARG A 143 17.58 -7.93 -3.68
N ARG A 144 16.54 -8.75 -3.83
CA ARG A 144 16.38 -9.61 -5.03
C ARG A 144 16.26 -8.77 -6.29
N THR A 145 15.42 -7.73 -6.26
CA THR A 145 15.28 -6.81 -7.40
C THR A 145 16.56 -6.04 -7.72
N ALA A 146 17.36 -5.68 -6.70
CA ALA A 146 18.68 -5.09 -6.90
C ALA A 146 19.64 -6.06 -7.60
N ALA A 147 19.72 -7.31 -7.14
CA ALA A 147 20.55 -8.34 -7.76
C ALA A 147 20.15 -8.62 -9.22
N GLU A 148 18.85 -8.71 -9.51
CA GLU A 148 18.33 -8.82 -10.87
C GLU A 148 18.72 -7.62 -11.75
N ALA A 149 18.65 -6.40 -11.20
CA ALA A 149 19.01 -5.19 -11.94
C ALA A 149 20.50 -5.13 -12.23
N THR A 150 21.35 -5.50 -11.26
CA THR A 150 22.80 -5.62 -11.45
C THR A 150 23.12 -6.61 -12.57
N ALA A 151 22.56 -7.83 -12.53
CA ALA A 151 22.78 -8.83 -13.57
C ALA A 151 22.34 -8.35 -14.97
N GLN A 152 21.24 -7.58 -15.05
CA GLN A 152 20.78 -6.99 -16.30
C GLN A 152 21.73 -5.89 -16.82
N LEU A 153 22.26 -5.06 -15.93
CA LEU A 153 23.21 -3.99 -16.27
C LEU A 153 24.55 -4.56 -16.74
N GLU A 154 25.06 -5.60 -16.08
CA GLU A 154 26.31 -6.29 -16.44
C GLU A 154 26.25 -6.87 -17.87
N ALA A 155 25.07 -7.26 -18.35
CA ALA A 155 24.88 -7.75 -19.71
C ALA A 155 24.92 -6.64 -20.77
N THR A 156 24.70 -5.38 -20.39
CA THR A 156 24.53 -4.25 -21.33
C THR A 156 25.57 -3.15 -21.17
N THR A 157 26.30 -3.10 -20.06
CA THR A 157 27.17 -1.98 -19.71
C THR A 157 28.44 -2.50 -19.02
N PRO A 158 29.64 -2.05 -19.44
CA PRO A 158 30.90 -2.52 -18.87
C PRO A 158 31.17 -2.01 -17.43
N ALA A 159 30.42 -1.00 -16.99
CA ALA A 159 30.52 -0.38 -15.67
C ALA A 159 29.14 -0.33 -15.03
N VAL A 160 28.97 -1.01 -13.90
CA VAL A 160 27.68 -1.16 -13.22
C VAL A 160 27.74 -0.48 -11.85
N PRO A 161 26.82 0.46 -11.55
CA PRO A 161 26.82 1.11 -10.26
C PRO A 161 26.50 0.14 -9.12
N ALA A 162 27.09 0.37 -7.96
CA ALA A 162 26.79 -0.40 -6.76
C ALA A 162 25.37 -0.10 -6.27
N ILE A 163 24.48 -1.11 -6.23
CA ILE A 163 23.11 -0.95 -5.70
C ILE A 163 23.07 -1.40 -4.24
N VAL A 164 22.99 -0.44 -3.33
CA VAL A 164 22.93 -0.66 -1.88
C VAL A 164 21.49 -0.55 -1.39
N VAL A 165 20.98 -1.62 -0.76
CA VAL A 165 19.63 -1.63 -0.17
C VAL A 165 19.72 -1.32 1.33
N SER A 166 18.99 -0.30 1.77
CA SER A 166 18.84 0.10 3.17
C SER A 166 17.37 0.24 3.55
N THR A 167 17.09 0.39 4.85
CA THR A 167 15.72 0.53 5.36
C THR A 167 15.55 1.78 6.22
N TRP A 168 14.31 2.28 6.30
CA TRP A 168 13.96 3.40 7.19
C TRP A 168 14.25 3.10 8.67
N SER A 169 13.90 1.91 9.15
CA SER A 169 14.30 1.42 10.47
C SER A 169 15.82 1.43 10.69
N ARG A 170 16.62 1.08 9.66
CA ARG A 170 18.08 1.14 9.74
C ARG A 170 18.58 2.58 9.78
N ILE A 171 18.01 3.49 8.99
CA ILE A 171 18.31 4.92 9.02
C ILE A 171 18.08 5.47 10.43
N GLY A 172 16.87 5.27 10.98
CA GLY A 172 16.53 5.75 12.31
C GLY A 172 17.42 5.19 13.41
N LYS A 173 17.74 3.88 13.38
CA LYS A 173 18.52 3.24 14.46
C LYS A 173 20.03 3.39 14.34
N LYS A 174 20.58 3.31 13.12
CA LYS A 174 22.04 3.31 12.90
C LYS A 174 22.60 4.71 12.78
N LEU A 175 21.89 5.63 12.11
CA LEU A 175 22.36 7.02 11.98
C LEU A 175 22.18 7.80 13.28
N ALA A 176 21.15 7.53 14.06
CA ALA A 176 21.02 8.04 15.43
C ALA A 176 22.24 7.72 16.31
N LYS A 177 22.90 6.58 16.08
CA LYS A 177 24.12 6.16 16.79
C LYS A 177 25.38 6.76 16.19
N ALA A 178 25.46 6.82 14.86
CA ALA A 178 26.64 7.33 14.14
C ALA A 178 26.74 8.87 14.18
N ASP A 179 25.60 9.55 14.31
CA ASP A 179 25.48 11.00 14.43
C ASP A 179 24.56 11.37 15.61
N PRO A 180 25.06 11.26 16.86
CA PRO A 180 24.26 11.58 18.05
C PRO A 180 23.82 13.04 18.11
N GLY A 181 24.48 13.94 17.36
CA GLY A 181 24.16 15.37 17.32
C GLY A 181 22.85 15.69 16.59
N HIS A 182 22.40 14.78 15.70
CA HIS A 182 21.13 14.88 14.98
C HIS A 182 20.24 13.66 15.20
N LYS A 183 20.42 13.00 16.35
CA LYS A 183 19.72 11.78 16.73
C LYS A 183 18.21 11.88 16.48
N ASP A 184 17.56 12.91 17.02
CA ASP A 184 16.11 13.07 16.95
C ASP A 184 15.62 13.27 15.51
N LEU A 185 16.44 13.90 14.64
CA LEU A 185 16.12 14.04 13.21
C LEU A 185 16.16 12.68 12.51
N TRP A 186 17.19 11.88 12.78
CA TRP A 186 17.31 10.53 12.21
C TRP A 186 16.20 9.60 12.70
N GLU A 187 15.89 9.60 14.00
CA GLU A 187 14.79 8.83 14.57
C GLU A 187 13.46 9.22 13.95
N THR A 188 13.19 10.53 13.82
CA THR A 188 11.95 11.04 13.19
C THR A 188 11.85 10.64 11.71
N ILE A 189 12.91 10.82 10.92
CA ILE A 189 12.90 10.41 9.50
C ILE A 189 12.69 8.89 9.39
N GLY A 190 13.37 8.11 10.23
CA GLY A 190 13.21 6.65 10.25
C GLY A 190 11.80 6.22 10.63
N GLU A 191 11.18 6.87 11.62
CA GLU A 191 9.81 6.60 12.04
C GLU A 191 8.79 7.00 10.97
N ILE A 192 8.89 8.22 10.42
CA ILE A 192 8.01 8.65 9.35
C ILE A 192 8.19 7.74 8.14
N GLY A 193 9.42 7.44 7.71
CA GLY A 193 9.65 6.60 6.54
C GLY A 193 9.16 5.15 6.70
N GLU A 194 9.29 4.57 7.90
CA GLU A 194 8.81 3.21 8.17
C GLU A 194 7.28 3.12 8.24
N ASN A 195 6.62 4.19 8.71
CA ASN A 195 5.16 4.24 8.89
C ASN A 195 4.42 5.01 7.78
N ALA A 196 5.14 5.70 6.89
CA ALA A 196 4.61 6.58 5.85
C ALA A 196 3.82 5.78 4.84
N GLY A 197 2.51 6.03 4.75
CA GLY A 197 1.62 5.25 3.89
C GLY A 197 1.41 3.82 4.40
N SER A 198 1.85 3.46 5.62
CA SER A 198 1.11 2.45 6.36
C SER A 198 -0.25 3.08 6.62
N PRO A 199 -1.35 2.39 6.33
CA PRO A 199 -2.65 2.86 6.78
C PRO A 199 -2.58 2.87 8.30
N VAL A 200 -2.28 4.03 8.88
CA VAL A 200 -2.60 4.24 10.28
C VAL A 200 -4.10 4.06 10.32
N VAL A 201 -4.57 3.14 11.15
CA VAL A 201 -6.00 2.93 11.36
C VAL A 201 -6.49 4.15 12.14
N GLN A 202 -6.60 5.29 11.45
CA GLN A 202 -6.82 6.62 12.02
C GLN A 202 -8.27 6.88 12.39
N TYR A 203 -9.17 5.93 12.08
CA TYR A 203 -10.57 6.11 12.34
C TYR A 203 -10.82 5.87 13.84
N PRO A 204 -11.22 6.89 14.64
CA PRO A 204 -11.59 6.70 16.04
C PRO A 204 -12.99 6.06 16.10
N LEU A 205 -13.08 4.81 15.65
CA LEU A 205 -14.33 4.07 15.57
C LEU A 205 -14.46 3.12 16.76
N ASP A 206 -15.67 3.06 17.32
CA ASP A 206 -16.01 1.99 18.25
C ASP A 206 -16.18 0.67 17.48
N ALA A 207 -15.07 -0.05 17.31
CA ALA A 207 -15.04 -1.33 16.61
C ALA A 207 -16.06 -2.32 17.17
N ARG A 208 -16.31 -2.28 18.48
CA ARG A 208 -17.28 -3.17 19.13
C ARG A 208 -18.70 -2.81 18.75
N ALA A 209 -19.08 -1.53 18.83
CA ALA A 209 -20.41 -1.09 18.41
C ALA A 209 -20.69 -1.42 16.94
N LEU A 210 -19.70 -1.24 16.06
CA LEU A 210 -19.85 -1.47 14.62
C LEU A 210 -19.93 -2.96 14.26
N LEU A 211 -19.00 -3.78 14.76
CA LEU A 211 -18.87 -5.17 14.31
C LEU A 211 -19.82 -6.15 14.99
N THR A 212 -20.41 -5.77 16.13
CA THR A 212 -21.37 -6.62 16.87
C THR A 212 -22.82 -6.25 16.61
N SER A 213 -23.10 -5.17 15.88
CA SER A 213 -24.45 -4.73 15.55
C SER A 213 -25.06 -5.55 14.39
N PRO A 214 -26.19 -6.26 14.61
CA PRO A 214 -26.88 -6.96 13.53
C PRO A 214 -27.36 -6.02 12.42
N ARG A 215 -27.87 -4.83 12.79
CA ARG A 215 -28.33 -3.82 11.83
C ARG A 215 -27.22 -3.39 10.88
N VAL A 216 -26.02 -3.10 11.41
CA VAL A 216 -24.86 -2.71 10.60
C VAL A 216 -24.39 -3.87 9.72
N ALA A 217 -24.46 -5.10 10.23
CA ALA A 217 -24.12 -6.30 9.47
C ALA A 217 -25.09 -6.56 8.31
N GLU A 218 -26.40 -6.41 8.54
CA GLU A 218 -27.45 -6.55 7.54
C GLU A 218 -27.35 -5.47 6.45
N GLU A 219 -27.14 -4.21 6.83
CA GLU A 219 -27.00 -3.10 5.89
C GLU A 219 -25.76 -3.25 5.00
N LEU A 220 -24.59 -3.55 5.59
CA LEU A 220 -23.37 -3.78 4.81
C LEU A 220 -23.51 -5.01 3.90
N HIS A 221 -24.20 -6.06 4.37
CA HIS A 221 -24.54 -7.22 3.56
C HIS A 221 -25.43 -6.84 2.37
N GLY A 222 -26.42 -5.97 2.55
CA GLY A 222 -27.27 -5.44 1.46
C GLY A 222 -26.45 -4.76 0.36
N HIS A 223 -25.49 -3.89 0.71
CA HIS A 223 -24.62 -3.26 -0.27
C HIS A 223 -23.65 -4.23 -0.96
N LEU A 224 -23.13 -5.22 -0.24
CA LEU A 224 -22.30 -6.29 -0.82
C LEU A 224 -23.12 -7.17 -1.78
N GLU A 225 -24.37 -7.44 -1.44
CA GLU A 225 -25.29 -8.20 -2.27
C GLU A 225 -25.65 -7.43 -3.55
N LEU A 226 -25.84 -6.12 -3.47
CA LEU A 226 -25.95 -5.25 -4.65
C LEU A 226 -24.71 -5.38 -5.56
N LEU A 227 -23.50 -5.27 -5.02
CA LEU A 227 -22.28 -5.45 -5.82
C LEU A 227 -22.25 -6.83 -6.48
N ARG A 228 -22.61 -7.88 -5.74
CA ARG A 228 -22.64 -9.26 -6.24
C ARG A 228 -23.63 -9.41 -7.39
N ARG A 229 -24.83 -8.84 -7.23
CA ARG A 229 -25.90 -8.84 -8.23
C ARG A 229 -25.49 -8.07 -9.48
N ALA A 230 -25.16 -6.78 -9.33
CA ALA A 230 -24.77 -5.91 -10.42
C ALA A 230 -23.57 -6.46 -11.20
N SER A 231 -22.60 -7.10 -10.52
CA SER A 231 -21.46 -7.73 -11.18
C SER A 231 -21.84 -8.94 -12.01
N ARG A 232 -22.81 -9.76 -11.56
CA ARG A 232 -23.29 -10.89 -12.35
C ARG A 232 -24.07 -10.42 -13.57
N GLU A 233 -24.93 -9.43 -13.38
CA GLU A 233 -25.81 -8.91 -14.43
C GLU A 233 -25.03 -8.14 -15.50
N LEU A 234 -24.19 -7.19 -15.09
CA LEU A 234 -23.48 -6.30 -16.02
C LEU A 234 -22.19 -6.91 -16.58
N LEU A 235 -21.56 -7.82 -15.83
CA LEU A 235 -20.20 -8.28 -16.13
C LEU A 235 -20.07 -9.80 -16.26
N ASN A 236 -21.12 -10.56 -15.96
CA ASN A 236 -21.11 -12.03 -15.88
C ASN A 236 -19.94 -12.57 -15.05
N THR A 237 -19.64 -11.92 -13.92
CA THR A 237 -18.55 -12.31 -13.04
C THR A 237 -18.88 -12.00 -11.59
N SER A 238 -18.26 -12.73 -10.67
CA SER A 238 -18.45 -12.48 -9.23
C SER A 238 -17.32 -11.60 -8.68
N PRO A 239 -17.61 -10.67 -7.76
CA PRO A 239 -16.57 -9.85 -7.14
C PRO A 239 -15.57 -10.68 -6.37
N ARG A 240 -14.31 -10.26 -6.37
CA ARG A 240 -13.25 -10.82 -5.51
C ARG A 240 -12.22 -9.75 -5.19
N PHE A 241 -11.44 -9.96 -4.14
CA PHE A 241 -10.33 -9.04 -3.84
C PHE A 241 -9.28 -9.09 -4.94
N SER A 242 -8.87 -7.90 -5.37
CA SER A 242 -7.83 -7.70 -6.37
C SER A 242 -6.46 -8.11 -5.83
N THR A 243 -5.70 -8.82 -6.66
CA THR A 243 -4.33 -9.27 -6.35
C THR A 243 -3.29 -8.61 -7.25
N ARG A 244 -3.58 -7.39 -7.73
CA ARG A 244 -2.65 -6.69 -8.64
C ARG A 244 -1.37 -6.31 -7.88
N ARG A 245 -0.22 -6.50 -8.54
CA ARG A 245 1.08 -6.11 -7.99
C ARG A 245 1.16 -4.59 -7.83
N GLY A 246 1.70 -4.12 -6.71
CA GLY A 246 1.84 -2.69 -6.40
C GLY A 246 0.54 -2.00 -5.99
N GLN A 247 -0.50 -2.77 -5.64
CA GLN A 247 -1.73 -2.24 -5.08
C GLN A 247 -1.53 -1.90 -3.61
N VAL A 248 -1.99 -0.72 -3.20
CA VAL A 248 -1.70 -0.12 -1.90
C VAL A 248 -2.89 -0.15 -0.94
N GLY A 249 -3.99 -0.80 -1.32
CA GLY A 249 -5.20 -0.93 -0.51
C GLY A 249 -6.01 -2.18 -0.86
N ALA A 250 -7.04 -2.50 -0.09
CA ALA A 250 -7.95 -3.61 -0.41
C ALA A 250 -9.01 -3.16 -1.43
N HIS A 251 -9.07 -3.83 -2.59
CA HIS A 251 -10.07 -3.55 -3.64
C HIS A 251 -10.93 -4.77 -3.90
N LEU A 252 -12.21 -4.72 -3.52
CA LEU A 252 -13.20 -5.74 -3.83
C LEU A 252 -13.87 -5.37 -5.15
N GLN A 253 -13.52 -6.07 -6.23
CA GLN A 253 -13.89 -5.64 -7.58
C GLN A 253 -14.27 -6.79 -8.50
N ALA A 254 -14.98 -6.46 -9.57
CA ALA A 254 -15.42 -7.37 -10.61
C ALA A 254 -15.18 -6.73 -11.98
N GLY A 255 -14.51 -7.45 -12.90
CA GLY A 255 -14.31 -7.01 -14.29
C GLY A 255 -13.40 -5.79 -14.52
N VAL A 256 -12.83 -5.17 -13.48
CA VAL A 256 -11.95 -4.00 -13.60
C VAL A 256 -10.62 -4.39 -14.25
N ALA A 257 -10.24 -3.70 -15.32
CA ALA A 257 -8.96 -3.82 -16.02
C ALA A 257 -8.30 -2.44 -16.22
N ARG A 258 -7.09 -2.40 -16.77
CA ARG A 258 -6.46 -1.11 -17.15
C ARG A 258 -7.23 -0.42 -18.29
N ALA A 259 -7.68 -1.21 -19.27
CA ALA A 259 -8.35 -0.69 -20.47
C ALA A 259 -9.88 -0.78 -20.41
N ARG A 260 -10.46 -1.43 -19.39
CA ARG A 260 -11.89 -1.74 -19.31
C ARG A 260 -12.42 -1.41 -17.92
N ALA A 261 -13.57 -0.75 -17.85
CA ALA A 261 -14.26 -0.54 -16.59
C ALA A 261 -14.91 -1.83 -16.07
N GLY A 262 -14.98 -1.91 -14.76
CA GLY A 262 -15.77 -2.89 -14.02
C GLY A 262 -16.42 -2.21 -12.82
N LEU A 263 -16.84 -3.02 -11.85
CA LEU A 263 -17.46 -2.56 -10.61
C LEU A 263 -16.51 -2.78 -9.43
N GLU A 264 -16.58 -1.91 -8.44
CA GLU A 264 -15.85 -2.00 -7.17
C GLU A 264 -16.73 -1.54 -6.01
N LEU A 265 -16.52 -2.15 -4.83
CA LEU A 265 -16.99 -1.57 -3.57
C LEU A 265 -15.95 -0.56 -3.04
N GLY A 266 -16.35 0.71 -2.98
CA GLY A 266 -15.50 1.84 -2.58
C GLY A 266 -16.00 2.57 -1.33
N GLU A 267 -15.52 3.79 -1.13
CA GLU A 267 -16.00 4.74 -0.13
C GLU A 267 -17.40 5.23 -0.46
N ALA A 268 -18.19 5.61 0.53
CA ALA A 268 -19.51 6.17 0.33
C ALA A 268 -19.47 7.47 -0.50
N ASP A 269 -20.01 7.44 -1.71
CA ASP A 269 -20.23 8.63 -2.55
C ASP A 269 -21.68 8.67 -3.04
N ARG A 270 -22.31 9.83 -2.92
CA ARG A 270 -23.75 10.02 -3.18
C ARG A 270 -24.66 8.94 -2.57
N GLY A 271 -24.29 8.43 -1.40
CA GLY A 271 -25.04 7.41 -0.65
C GLY A 271 -24.85 5.96 -1.10
N THR A 272 -24.02 5.67 -2.11
CA THR A 272 -23.73 4.29 -2.54
C THR A 272 -22.28 3.88 -2.27
N LEU A 273 -22.06 2.59 -2.08
CA LEU A 273 -20.74 1.97 -2.00
C LEU A 273 -20.29 1.35 -3.34
N VAL A 274 -21.19 1.18 -4.30
CA VAL A 274 -20.89 0.49 -5.57
C VAL A 274 -20.56 1.51 -6.64
N HIS A 275 -19.35 1.39 -7.20
CA HIS A 275 -18.83 2.31 -8.20
C HIS A 275 -18.45 1.58 -9.48
N ALA A 276 -18.60 2.24 -10.63
CA ALA A 276 -17.88 1.88 -11.82
C ALA A 276 -16.46 2.47 -11.77
N ARG A 277 -15.48 1.64 -12.12
CA ARG A 277 -14.07 2.04 -12.11
C ARG A 277 -13.31 1.45 -13.28
N ARG A 278 -12.42 2.26 -13.86
CA ARG A 278 -11.43 1.83 -14.86
C ARG A 278 -10.02 2.23 -14.41
N GLY A 279 -9.14 1.24 -14.23
CA GLY A 279 -7.77 1.50 -13.78
C GLY A 279 -7.69 2.35 -12.50
N THR A 280 -6.98 3.47 -12.58
CA THR A 280 -6.80 4.45 -11.48
C THR A 280 -7.67 5.69 -11.64
N GLN A 281 -8.66 5.68 -12.54
CA GLN A 281 -9.61 6.79 -12.68
C GLN A 281 -10.48 6.92 -11.43
N THR A 282 -11.01 8.13 -11.20
CA THR A 282 -11.98 8.40 -10.14
C THR A 282 -13.19 7.45 -10.29
N PRO A 283 -13.55 6.71 -9.23
CA PRO A 283 -14.75 5.87 -9.25
C PRO A 283 -16.00 6.72 -9.47
N ILE A 284 -16.99 6.18 -10.18
CA ILE A 284 -18.26 6.85 -10.46
C ILE A 284 -19.39 6.06 -9.80
N PRO A 285 -20.20 6.68 -8.93
CA PRO A 285 -21.24 5.99 -8.16
C PRO A 285 -22.31 5.41 -9.08
N LEU A 286 -22.76 4.19 -8.79
CA LEU A 286 -23.81 3.51 -9.57
C LEU A 286 -25.19 4.13 -9.34
N GLY A 287 -25.38 4.83 -8.21
CA GLY A 287 -26.65 5.44 -7.82
C GLY A 287 -27.67 4.46 -7.26
N ILE A 288 -27.21 3.29 -6.76
CA ILE A 288 -28.07 2.28 -6.12
C ILE A 288 -27.53 2.00 -4.71
N GLY A 289 -28.38 2.11 -3.70
CA GLY A 289 -28.12 1.89 -2.29
C GLY A 289 -28.45 0.46 -1.84
N SER A 290 -28.73 0.28 -0.55
CA SER A 290 -29.28 -0.98 -0.05
C SER A 290 -30.74 -1.10 -0.46
N LEU A 291 -31.18 -2.29 -0.86
CA LEU A 291 -32.54 -2.53 -1.35
C LEU A 291 -33.30 -3.29 -0.25
N GLU A 292 -34.34 -2.68 0.30
CA GLU A 292 -35.10 -3.22 1.43
C GLU A 292 -36.46 -3.78 1.00
N ASP A 293 -37.04 -3.20 -0.06
CA ASP A 293 -38.36 -3.58 -0.55
C ASP A 293 -38.41 -4.04 -2.02
N PRO A 294 -39.49 -4.72 -2.45
CA PRO A 294 -39.63 -5.20 -3.82
C PRO A 294 -39.73 -4.10 -4.88
N ALA A 295 -40.20 -2.90 -4.53
CA ALA A 295 -40.35 -1.78 -5.47
C ALA A 295 -38.98 -1.16 -5.79
N GLU A 296 -38.14 -0.95 -4.77
CA GLU A 296 -36.74 -0.56 -4.92
C GLU A 296 -35.96 -1.60 -5.72
N THR A 297 -36.21 -2.88 -5.44
CA THR A 297 -35.62 -3.99 -6.19
C THR A 297 -35.97 -3.90 -7.67
N ALA A 298 -37.24 -3.69 -8.02
CA ALA A 298 -37.68 -3.56 -9.41
C ALA A 298 -37.05 -2.33 -10.10
N GLN A 299 -36.96 -1.18 -9.41
CA GLN A 299 -36.30 0.01 -9.95
C GLN A 299 -34.80 -0.20 -10.19
N ALA A 300 -34.12 -0.86 -9.25
CA ALA A 300 -32.72 -1.23 -9.41
C ALA A 300 -32.51 -2.15 -10.62
N ASP A 301 -33.44 -3.07 -10.86
CA ASP A 301 -33.38 -4.01 -11.99
C ASP A 301 -33.53 -3.29 -13.32
N GLU A 302 -34.54 -2.42 -13.44
CA GLU A 302 -34.71 -1.58 -14.63
C GLU A 302 -33.46 -0.73 -14.91
N ARG A 303 -32.82 -0.24 -13.86
CA ARG A 303 -31.59 0.54 -13.96
C ARG A 303 -30.42 -0.32 -14.43
N LEU A 304 -30.22 -1.50 -13.83
CA LEU A 304 -29.15 -2.41 -14.23
C LEU A 304 -29.36 -2.92 -15.66
N ASP A 305 -30.60 -3.22 -16.07
CA ASP A 305 -30.95 -3.58 -17.44
C ASP A 305 -30.66 -2.45 -18.45
N ALA A 306 -30.93 -1.19 -18.08
CA ALA A 306 -30.53 -0.04 -18.89
C ALA A 306 -29.00 0.06 -19.05
N LEU A 307 -28.26 -0.11 -17.96
CA LEU A 307 -26.79 -0.11 -17.98
C LEU A 307 -26.21 -1.31 -18.76
N ALA A 308 -26.91 -2.45 -18.78
CA ALA A 308 -26.52 -3.63 -19.53
C ALA A 308 -26.64 -3.40 -21.04
N ARG A 309 -27.70 -2.70 -21.50
CA ARG A 309 -27.89 -2.34 -22.90
C ARG A 309 -26.76 -1.45 -23.44
N ASP A 310 -26.29 -0.51 -22.63
CA ASP A 310 -25.19 0.40 -22.99
C ASP A 310 -23.81 -0.05 -22.48
N ALA A 311 -23.66 -1.34 -22.15
CA ALA A 311 -22.47 -1.87 -21.49
C ALA A 311 -21.17 -1.62 -22.28
N ALA A 312 -21.21 -1.56 -23.60
CA ALA A 312 -20.02 -1.27 -24.40
C ALA A 312 -19.47 0.14 -24.15
N ALA A 313 -20.35 1.14 -24.01
CA ALA A 313 -19.99 2.54 -23.87
C ALA A 313 -19.34 2.81 -22.51
N TRP A 314 -20.05 2.52 -21.41
CA TRP A 314 -19.54 2.84 -20.08
C TRP A 314 -18.35 1.95 -19.67
N ARG A 315 -18.24 0.74 -20.24
CA ARG A 315 -17.06 -0.11 -20.01
C ARG A 315 -15.81 0.40 -20.74
N ALA A 316 -15.98 1.17 -21.81
CA ALA A 316 -14.88 1.89 -22.43
C ALA A 316 -14.54 3.15 -21.63
N ASP A 317 -15.55 3.90 -21.17
CA ASP A 317 -15.39 5.11 -20.39
C ASP A 317 -16.48 5.22 -19.30
N PRO A 318 -16.13 5.05 -18.01
CA PRO A 318 -17.11 5.14 -16.93
C PRO A 318 -17.88 6.46 -16.90
N SER A 319 -17.31 7.56 -17.39
CA SER A 319 -17.97 8.87 -17.40
C SER A 319 -19.20 8.93 -18.30
N LEU A 320 -19.39 7.92 -19.16
CA LEU A 320 -20.58 7.74 -19.98
C LEU A 320 -21.71 7.03 -19.23
N LEU A 321 -21.54 6.69 -17.95
CA LEU A 321 -22.67 6.30 -17.13
C LEU A 321 -23.69 7.44 -17.08
N PRO A 322 -24.99 7.16 -17.26
CA PRO A 322 -26.01 8.19 -17.09
C PRO A 322 -25.97 8.71 -15.66
N ASP A 323 -25.98 10.03 -15.46
CA ASP A 323 -26.09 10.61 -14.12
C ASP A 323 -27.37 10.10 -13.44
N PRO A 324 -27.28 9.53 -12.23
CA PRO A 324 -28.47 9.11 -11.50
C PRO A 324 -29.24 10.37 -11.04
N PRO A 325 -30.53 10.53 -11.39
CA PRO A 325 -31.31 11.69 -10.98
C PRO A 325 -31.64 11.68 -9.48
N GLU A 326 -31.78 10.49 -8.88
CA GLU A 326 -32.01 10.23 -7.46
C GLU A 326 -31.42 8.87 -7.08
N LEU A 327 -31.08 8.66 -5.80
CA LEU A 327 -30.60 7.37 -5.29
C LEU A 327 -31.74 6.35 -5.26
N ILE A 328 -31.52 5.16 -5.82
CA ILE A 328 -32.46 4.04 -5.68
C ILE A 328 -32.11 3.24 -4.42
N GLY A 329 -33.05 3.13 -3.47
CA GLY A 329 -32.86 2.43 -2.20
C GLY A 329 -32.24 3.28 -1.09
N THR A 330 -31.91 2.62 0.03
CA THR A 330 -31.38 3.27 1.24
C THR A 330 -29.90 3.66 1.09
N ALA A 331 -29.58 4.90 1.42
CA ALA A 331 -28.21 5.39 1.48
C ALA A 331 -27.41 4.68 2.58
N VAL A 332 -26.12 4.45 2.32
CA VAL A 332 -25.21 3.90 3.33
C VAL A 332 -25.14 4.80 4.57
N SER A 333 -25.35 4.20 5.74
CA SER A 333 -25.23 4.87 7.03
C SER A 333 -23.76 5.16 7.38
N PRO A 334 -23.50 6.19 8.20
CA PRO A 334 -22.16 6.44 8.75
C PRO A 334 -21.58 5.21 9.48
N GLU A 335 -22.44 4.44 10.15
CA GLU A 335 -22.05 3.22 10.87
C GLU A 335 -21.62 2.11 9.90
N ALA A 336 -22.36 1.87 8.82
CA ALA A 336 -21.98 0.89 7.80
C ALA A 336 -20.70 1.29 7.06
N GLU A 337 -20.51 2.58 6.77
CA GLU A 337 -19.26 3.09 6.22
C GLU A 337 -18.09 2.93 7.20
N GLY A 338 -18.31 3.23 8.48
CA GLY A 338 -17.32 2.97 9.54
C GLY A 338 -16.94 1.49 9.64
N ALA A 339 -17.92 0.59 9.57
CA ALA A 339 -17.67 -0.85 9.56
C ALA A 339 -16.88 -1.27 8.32
N ARG A 340 -17.23 -0.75 7.14
CA ARG A 340 -16.47 -0.96 5.89
C ARG A 340 -15.03 -0.50 6.05
N LEU A 341 -14.78 0.70 6.55
CA LEU A 341 -13.42 1.22 6.76
C LEU A 341 -12.58 0.31 7.66
N LEU A 342 -13.16 -0.14 8.77
CA LEU A 342 -12.50 -1.07 9.69
C LEU A 342 -12.20 -2.44 9.03
N LEU A 343 -13.17 -3.01 8.31
CA LEU A 343 -12.94 -4.27 7.59
C LEU A 343 -11.87 -4.11 6.49
N TRP A 344 -11.83 -2.98 5.78
CA TRP A 344 -10.82 -2.72 4.76
C TRP A 344 -9.42 -2.55 5.36
N ALA A 345 -9.31 -2.06 6.59
CA ALA A 345 -8.06 -2.07 7.34
C ALA A 345 -7.61 -3.51 7.67
N LEU A 346 -8.53 -4.39 8.08
CA LEU A 346 -8.22 -5.81 8.31
C LEU A 346 -7.73 -6.51 7.04
N PHE A 347 -8.33 -6.19 5.90
CA PHE A 347 -8.00 -6.75 4.58
C PHE A 347 -6.83 -6.06 3.89
N HIS A 348 -6.19 -5.07 4.52
CA HIS A 348 -5.24 -4.20 3.86
C HIS A 348 -3.94 -4.94 3.49
N PRO A 349 -3.55 -5.00 2.20
CA PRO A 349 -2.40 -5.79 1.77
C PRO A 349 -1.08 -5.41 2.46
N THR A 350 -0.81 -4.10 2.63
CA THR A 350 0.40 -3.62 3.30
C THR A 350 0.48 -4.02 4.78
N LEU A 351 -0.61 -3.91 5.54
CA LEU A 351 -0.62 -4.33 6.95
C LEU A 351 -0.46 -5.84 7.09
N LEU A 352 -1.06 -6.61 6.18
CA LEU A 352 -0.89 -8.06 6.13
C LEU A 352 0.55 -8.45 5.77
N ALA A 353 1.18 -7.73 4.85
CA ALA A 353 2.58 -7.92 4.46
C ALA A 353 3.54 -7.65 5.63
N GLU A 354 3.31 -6.60 6.42
CA GLU A 354 4.05 -6.32 7.66
C GLU A 354 3.96 -7.47 8.68
N ARG A 355 2.92 -8.32 8.56
CA ARG A 355 2.68 -9.51 9.40
C ARG A 355 3.13 -10.82 8.75
N GLY A 356 3.82 -10.72 7.60
CA GLY A 356 4.37 -11.86 6.87
C GLY A 356 3.34 -12.60 6.00
N PHE A 357 2.25 -11.95 5.62
CA PHE A 357 1.23 -12.52 4.74
C PHE A 357 1.17 -11.77 3.41
N ALA A 358 1.03 -12.51 2.32
CA ALA A 358 0.73 -11.96 1.00
C ALA A 358 -0.68 -12.39 0.56
N LEU A 359 -1.28 -11.65 -0.35
CA LEU A 359 -2.54 -12.06 -0.98
C LEU A 359 -2.34 -13.37 -1.74
N ALA A 360 -3.22 -14.34 -1.54
CA ALA A 360 -3.22 -15.57 -2.34
C ALA A 360 -3.43 -15.25 -3.83
N PRO A 361 -2.92 -16.08 -4.76
CA PRO A 361 -3.10 -15.86 -6.20
C PRO A 361 -4.57 -15.71 -6.59
N ALA A 362 -4.87 -14.90 -7.62
CA ALA A 362 -6.25 -14.59 -8.05
C ALA A 362 -7.14 -15.83 -8.26
N ARG A 363 -6.59 -16.94 -8.79
CA ARG A 363 -7.31 -18.21 -8.98
C ARG A 363 -7.76 -18.87 -7.68
N ARG A 364 -7.08 -18.55 -6.57
CA ARG A 364 -7.37 -19.04 -5.23
C ARG A 364 -8.18 -18.01 -4.42
N GLN A 365 -8.32 -16.76 -4.86
CA GLN A 365 -9.14 -15.80 -4.11
C GLN A 365 -10.62 -16.22 -4.14
N PRO A 366 -11.29 -16.28 -2.98
CA PRO A 366 -12.71 -16.54 -2.93
C PRO A 366 -13.48 -15.40 -3.58
N ALA A 367 -14.57 -15.74 -4.27
CA ALA A 367 -15.55 -14.76 -4.69
C ALA A 367 -16.42 -14.35 -3.51
N LEU A 368 -16.95 -13.13 -3.55
CA LEU A 368 -18.03 -12.68 -2.68
C LEU A 368 -19.26 -13.58 -2.91
N THR A 369 -19.79 -14.13 -1.81
CA THR A 369 -21.03 -14.91 -1.82
C THR A 369 -22.13 -14.15 -1.07
N SER A 370 -23.37 -14.62 -1.18
CA SER A 370 -24.51 -14.11 -0.40
C SER A 370 -24.42 -14.40 1.10
N THR A 371 -23.36 -15.08 1.55
CA THR A 371 -23.19 -15.45 2.96
C THR A 371 -21.82 -15.08 3.49
N THR A 372 -20.85 -14.71 2.66
CA THR A 372 -19.47 -14.54 3.11
C THR A 372 -18.72 -13.52 2.26
N LEU A 373 -18.09 -12.58 2.94
CA LEU A 373 -16.97 -11.79 2.42
C LEU A 373 -15.67 -12.38 2.97
N ALA A 374 -14.73 -12.73 2.09
CA ALA A 374 -13.47 -13.34 2.50
C ALA A 374 -12.28 -12.88 1.64
N LEU A 375 -11.13 -12.79 2.30
CA LEU A 375 -9.82 -12.57 1.69
C LEU A 375 -8.94 -13.78 2.00
N ARG A 376 -8.31 -14.36 0.97
CA ARG A 376 -7.38 -15.48 1.14
C ARG A 376 -5.94 -15.01 1.03
N LEU A 377 -5.09 -15.61 1.85
CA LEU A 377 -3.71 -15.22 2.07
C LEU A 377 -2.79 -16.43 2.01
N VAL A 378 -1.53 -16.18 1.72
CA VAL A 378 -0.41 -17.13 1.86
C VAL A 378 0.62 -16.50 2.78
N GLU A 379 1.37 -17.34 3.49
CA GLU A 379 2.52 -16.86 4.25
C GLU A 379 3.68 -16.55 3.29
N ALA A 380 4.33 -15.40 3.45
CA ALA A 380 5.31 -14.89 2.49
C ALA A 380 6.53 -15.81 2.32
N ASP A 381 6.99 -16.41 3.42
CA ASP A 381 8.13 -17.35 3.46
C ASP A 381 7.68 -18.80 3.72
N GLY A 382 6.37 -19.05 3.62
CA GLY A 382 5.77 -20.35 3.89
C GLY A 382 5.52 -21.16 2.62
N ASP A 383 4.87 -22.29 2.81
CA ASP A 383 4.39 -23.12 1.71
C ASP A 383 3.19 -22.45 1.02
N PRO A 384 3.28 -22.14 -0.29
CA PRO A 384 2.23 -21.43 -1.00
C PRO A 384 0.93 -22.24 -1.16
N GLU A 385 0.97 -23.56 -0.93
CA GLU A 385 -0.22 -24.42 -0.91
C GLU A 385 -1.02 -24.29 0.40
N VAL A 386 -0.40 -23.81 1.48
CA VAL A 386 -1.11 -23.53 2.73
C VAL A 386 -1.82 -22.20 2.61
N LEU A 387 -3.15 -22.24 2.77
CA LEU A 387 -4.01 -21.08 2.63
C LEU A 387 -4.54 -20.64 3.99
N TYR A 388 -4.49 -19.34 4.19
CA TYR A 388 -5.10 -18.67 5.32
C TYR A 388 -6.22 -17.76 4.83
N ARG A 389 -7.22 -17.49 5.68
CA ARG A 389 -8.37 -16.70 5.29
C ARG A 389 -8.79 -15.76 6.41
N ILE A 390 -9.12 -14.52 6.06
CA ILE A 390 -9.87 -13.60 6.92
C ILE A 390 -11.27 -13.50 6.31
N SER A 391 -12.31 -13.73 7.09
CA SER A 391 -13.70 -13.73 6.61
C SER A 391 -14.67 -13.11 7.61
N VAL A 392 -15.76 -12.54 7.11
CA VAL A 392 -16.91 -12.07 7.90
C VAL A 392 -18.20 -12.67 7.34
N GLY A 393 -19.24 -12.69 8.17
CA GLY A 393 -20.48 -13.43 7.89
C GLY A 393 -20.29 -14.93 8.15
N GLY A 394 -20.74 -15.75 7.20
CA GLY A 394 -20.71 -17.22 7.27
C GLY A 394 -22.05 -17.85 7.62
N ALA A 395 -23.08 -17.03 7.87
CA ALA A 395 -24.47 -17.43 8.09
C ALA A 395 -25.40 -16.44 7.37
N ALA A 396 -26.61 -16.89 7.05
CA ALA A 396 -27.69 -16.02 6.57
C ALA A 396 -28.86 -16.11 7.57
N PRO A 397 -29.36 -14.98 8.10
CA PRO A 397 -28.90 -13.60 7.89
C PRO A 397 -27.54 -13.30 8.56
N TRP A 398 -26.88 -12.22 8.13
CA TRP A 398 -25.64 -11.74 8.75
C TRP A 398 -25.96 -11.04 10.06
N THR A 399 -25.59 -11.64 11.19
CA THR A 399 -25.89 -11.09 12.53
C THR A 399 -24.73 -10.33 13.16
N SER A 400 -23.53 -10.42 12.57
CA SER A 400 -22.35 -9.67 13.01
C SER A 400 -21.30 -9.60 11.89
N LEU A 401 -20.38 -8.64 12.02
CA LEU A 401 -19.21 -8.48 11.15
C LEU A 401 -17.91 -8.90 11.87
N VAL A 402 -18.02 -9.71 12.93
CA VAL A 402 -16.85 -10.20 13.67
C VAL A 402 -15.96 -11.03 12.75
N PRO A 403 -14.68 -10.65 12.56
CA PRO A 403 -13.78 -11.36 11.67
C PRO A 403 -13.43 -12.73 12.23
N ARG A 404 -13.38 -13.71 11.33
CA ARG A 404 -12.86 -15.05 11.55
C ARG A 404 -11.59 -15.23 10.75
N VAL A 405 -10.53 -15.59 11.43
CA VAL A 405 -9.26 -16.03 10.83
C VAL A 405 -9.25 -17.57 10.76
N THR A 406 -8.80 -18.12 9.65
CA THR A 406 -8.82 -19.57 9.40
C THR A 406 -7.51 -20.02 8.74
N ARG A 407 -6.91 -21.10 9.24
CA ARG A 407 -5.99 -21.96 8.47
C ARG A 407 -6.85 -23.00 7.77
N GLU A 408 -6.82 -23.02 6.45
CA GLU A 408 -7.53 -24.04 5.69
C GLU A 408 -6.86 -25.41 5.92
N ALA A 409 -7.61 -26.49 5.67
CA ALA A 409 -7.09 -27.83 5.88
C ALA A 409 -5.81 -28.07 5.05
N THR A 410 -4.81 -28.68 5.67
CA THR A 410 -3.60 -29.15 4.98
C THR A 410 -3.55 -30.68 5.00
N ALA A 411 -2.53 -31.28 4.40
CA ALA A 411 -2.33 -32.73 4.48
C ALA A 411 -2.03 -33.19 5.92
N GLU A 412 -1.41 -32.33 6.71
CA GLU A 412 -0.91 -32.61 8.05
C GLU A 412 -1.88 -32.15 9.16
N LEU A 413 -2.67 -31.11 8.91
CA LEU A 413 -3.49 -30.48 9.94
C LEU A 413 -4.93 -30.22 9.47
N ALA A 414 -5.86 -30.52 10.36
CA ALA A 414 -7.26 -30.13 10.24
C ALA A 414 -7.39 -28.60 10.18
N PRO A 415 -8.48 -28.08 9.56
CA PRO A 415 -8.72 -26.64 9.52
C PRO A 415 -8.91 -26.11 10.93
N GLU A 416 -8.36 -24.93 11.19
CA GLU A 416 -8.42 -24.29 12.50
C GLU A 416 -8.89 -22.84 12.32
N SER A 417 -9.76 -22.36 13.20
CA SER A 417 -10.37 -21.05 13.06
C SER A 417 -10.60 -20.36 14.38
N TYR A 418 -10.34 -19.05 14.41
CA TYR A 418 -10.62 -18.19 15.55
C TYR A 418 -11.55 -17.05 15.12
N ALA A 419 -12.61 -16.81 15.90
CA ALA A 419 -13.37 -15.57 15.81
C ALA A 419 -12.71 -14.55 16.72
N VAL A 420 -12.42 -13.36 16.20
CA VAL A 420 -11.69 -12.31 16.94
C VAL A 420 -12.63 -11.13 17.13
N ALA A 421 -13.21 -11.04 18.33
CA ALA A 421 -14.14 -9.97 18.68
C ALA A 421 -13.41 -8.79 19.34
N PRO A 422 -13.81 -7.54 19.05
CA PRO A 422 -13.20 -6.36 19.66
C PRO A 422 -13.50 -6.24 21.16
N GLY A 423 -12.48 -5.86 21.92
CA GLY A 423 -12.57 -5.58 23.36
C GLY A 423 -13.30 -4.27 23.68
N LYS A 424 -13.68 -4.07 24.95
CA LYS A 424 -14.29 -2.79 25.40
C LYS A 424 -13.22 -1.68 25.39
N GLY A 425 -13.49 -0.57 24.70
CA GLY A 425 -12.58 0.58 24.65
C GLY A 425 -11.27 0.33 23.90
N GLN A 426 -11.19 -0.77 23.15
CA GLN A 426 -10.03 -1.11 22.34
C GLN A 426 -9.92 -0.15 21.15
N SER A 427 -8.71 0.35 20.87
CA SER A 427 -8.49 1.17 19.68
C SER A 427 -8.64 0.33 18.41
N THR A 428 -9.03 0.98 17.31
CA THR A 428 -9.20 0.30 16.01
C THR A 428 -7.89 -0.31 15.52
N SER A 429 -6.76 0.36 15.75
CA SER A 429 -5.41 -0.14 15.48
C SER A 429 -5.04 -1.38 16.29
N ASP A 430 -5.34 -1.40 17.60
CA ASP A 430 -5.07 -2.56 18.45
C ASP A 430 -5.93 -3.75 18.04
N PHE A 431 -7.19 -3.50 17.68
CA PHE A 431 -8.07 -4.54 17.19
C PHE A 431 -7.58 -5.15 15.87
N VAL A 432 -7.19 -4.33 14.89
CA VAL A 432 -6.60 -4.81 13.63
C VAL A 432 -5.34 -5.64 13.90
N TRP A 433 -4.49 -5.16 14.82
CA TRP A 433 -3.30 -5.90 15.25
C TRP A 433 -3.64 -7.25 15.87
N GLU A 434 -4.67 -7.34 16.72
CA GLU A 434 -5.11 -8.60 17.33
C GLU A 434 -5.62 -9.60 16.30
N VAL A 435 -6.39 -9.16 15.31
CA VAL A 435 -6.84 -10.02 14.21
C VAL A 435 -5.64 -10.57 13.44
N HIS A 436 -4.68 -9.72 13.09
CA HIS A 436 -3.48 -10.15 12.38
C HIS A 436 -2.56 -11.03 13.25
N ARG A 437 -2.53 -10.81 14.56
CA ARG A 437 -1.82 -11.67 15.53
C ARG A 437 -2.47 -13.05 15.60
N ALA A 438 -3.79 -13.13 15.67
CA ALA A 438 -4.53 -14.40 15.65
C ALA A 438 -4.34 -15.13 14.30
N LEU A 439 -4.27 -14.38 13.20
CA LEU A 439 -3.90 -14.96 11.91
C LEU A 439 -2.49 -15.55 11.94
N ARG A 440 -1.52 -14.83 12.55
CA ARG A 440 -0.14 -15.31 12.68
C ARG A 440 -0.02 -16.52 13.61
N SER A 441 -0.82 -16.62 14.67
CA SER A 441 -0.75 -17.79 15.57
C SER A 441 -1.14 -19.10 14.86
N LEU A 442 -1.99 -19.02 13.83
CA LEU A 442 -2.37 -20.18 13.02
C LEU A 442 -1.22 -20.78 12.22
N THR A 443 -0.11 -20.06 12.02
CA THR A 443 1.08 -20.54 11.30
C THR A 443 2.02 -21.37 12.19
N ILE A 444 1.92 -21.23 13.51
CA ILE A 444 2.87 -21.83 14.47
C ILE A 444 2.85 -23.36 14.41
N PRO A 445 1.68 -24.05 14.44
CA PRO A 445 1.66 -25.52 14.42
C PRO A 445 2.32 -26.14 13.19
N LEU A 446 2.22 -25.50 12.02
CA LEU A 446 2.87 -25.97 10.79
C LEU A 446 4.38 -25.76 10.81
N ARG A 447 4.84 -24.65 11.42
CA ARG A 447 6.27 -24.37 11.56
C ARG A 447 6.92 -25.36 12.51
N ASP A 448 6.26 -25.69 13.61
CA ASP A 448 6.76 -26.65 14.61
C ASP A 448 6.83 -28.08 14.05
N LEU A 449 5.96 -28.44 13.09
CA LEU A 449 6.01 -29.75 12.43
C LEU A 449 7.11 -29.85 11.35
N ARG A 450 7.60 -28.71 10.85
CA ARG A 450 8.51 -28.64 9.68
C ARG A 450 9.93 -28.17 10.04
N GLY A 451 10.13 -27.61 11.23
CA GLY A 451 11.43 -27.34 11.83
C GLY A 451 11.91 -28.52 12.67
#